data_AF-A0AAJ3XSL0-F1
#
_entry.id   AF-A0AAJ3XSL0-F1
#
_cell.length_a   1.000
_cell.length_b   1.000
_cell.length_c   1.000
_cell.angle_alpha   90.00
_cell.angle_beta   90.00
_cell.angle_gamma   90.00
#
_symmetry.space_group_name_H-M   'P 1'
#
loop_
_entity.id
_entity.type
_entity.pdbx_description
1 polymer ?
#
loop_
_entity_poly.entity_id
_entity_poly.type
_entity_poly.pdbx_seq_one_letter_code
_entity_poly.pdbx_strand_id
1 'polypeptide(L)' 'MNDINSRGGLPPLTTDQICDLAAALRDVFGSNLSRAQFTVKLLMFLEDVPGYESGEASSALIESAWAAYGEAGE' A
#
# COMPACT_ATOMS: atom_id res chain seq x y z
N MET A 1 9.42 0.36 34.22
CA MET A 1 10.09 -0.41 33.16
C MET A 1 9.37 -1.73 33.09
N ASN A 2 8.52 -1.90 32.07
CA ASN A 2 7.95 -3.18 31.70
C ASN A 2 8.25 -3.36 30.22
N ASP A 3 9.02 -4.41 29.99
CA ASP A 3 9.58 -4.88 28.76
C ASP A 3 8.50 -5.25 27.73
N ILE A 4 8.73 -4.79 26.49
CA ILE A 4 8.54 -5.51 25.24
C ILE A 4 7.23 -6.33 25.14
N ASN A 5 6.13 -5.64 24.84
CA ASN A 5 4.99 -6.24 24.12
C ASN A 5 4.64 -5.39 22.89
N SER A 6 5.66 -5.06 22.11
CA SER A 6 5.47 -4.68 20.72
C SER A 6 5.50 -5.98 19.93
N ARG A 7 4.40 -6.75 19.99
CA ARG A 7 4.10 -7.79 19.03
C ARG A 7 3.96 -7.10 17.67
N GLY A 8 5.10 -6.90 17.02
CA GLY A 8 5.32 -6.02 15.87
C GLY A 8 4.68 -6.50 14.58
N GLY A 9 3.36 -6.64 14.59
CA GLY A 9 2.60 -6.39 13.37
C GLY A 9 2.37 -4.89 13.32
N LEU A 10 2.90 -4.23 12.29
CA LEU A 10 2.44 -2.88 11.97
C LEU A 10 0.90 -2.87 12.01
N PRO A 11 0.26 -1.80 12.51
CA PRO A 11 -1.17 -1.66 12.34
C PRO A 11 -1.47 -1.77 10.84
N PRO A 12 -2.47 -2.58 10.44
CA PRO A 12 -2.85 -2.66 9.04
C PRO A 12 -3.16 -1.24 8.53
N LEU A 13 -2.58 -0.88 7.38
CA LEU A 13 -2.82 0.42 6.74
C LEU A 13 -4.32 0.70 6.71
N THR A 14 -4.71 1.84 7.26
CA THR A 14 -6.11 2.25 7.31
C THR A 14 -6.61 2.55 5.89
N THR A 15 -7.92 2.47 5.67
CA THR A 15 -8.54 2.75 4.36
C THR A 15 -8.13 4.12 3.81
N ASP A 16 -7.98 5.12 4.67
CA ASP A 16 -7.51 6.46 4.31
C ASP A 16 -6.09 6.45 3.75
N GLN A 17 -5.16 5.78 4.44
CA GLN A 17 -3.78 5.63 3.98
C GLN A 17 -3.68 4.82 2.67
N ILE A 18 -4.54 3.82 2.50
CA ILE A 18 -4.60 3.04 1.24
C ILE A 18 -5.07 3.94 0.08
N CYS A 19 -6.03 4.83 0.33
CA CYS A 19 -6.52 5.78 -0.65
C CYS A 19 -5.43 6.82 -1.01
N ASP A 20 -4.74 7.35 0.00
CA ASP A 20 -3.62 8.28 -0.19
C ASP A 20 -2.47 7.63 -0.97
N LEU A 21 -2.14 6.37 -0.67
CA LEU A 21 -1.14 5.60 -1.40
C LEU A 21 -1.54 5.36 -2.87
N ALA A 22 -2.81 5.03 -3.13
CA ALA A 22 -3.31 4.90 -4.48
C ALA A 22 -3.27 6.23 -5.25
N ALA A 23 -3.60 7.34 -4.59
CA ALA A 23 -3.51 8.68 -5.16
C ALA A 23 -2.05 9.07 -5.48
N ALA A 24 -1.11 8.79 -4.56
CA ALA A 24 0.31 9.02 -4.77
C ALA A 24 0.87 8.18 -5.93
N LEU A 25 0.50 6.89 -6.02
CA LEU A 25 0.87 6.04 -7.16
C LEU A 25 0.32 6.61 -8.47
N ARG A 26 -0.91 7.14 -8.46
CA ARG A 26 -1.54 7.76 -9.64
C ARG A 26 -0.87 9.07 -10.04
N ASP A 27 -0.44 9.88 -9.08
CA ASP A 27 0.29 11.14 -9.33
C ASP A 27 1.68 10.85 -9.91
N VAL A 28 2.42 9.91 -9.30
CA VAL A 28 3.80 9.58 -9.70
C VAL A 28 3.86 8.80 -11.01
N PHE A 29 2.93 7.87 -11.23
CA PHE A 29 3.00 6.92 -12.35
C PHE A 29 1.88 7.07 -13.39
N GLY A 30 0.90 7.92 -13.12
CA GLY A 30 -0.26 8.15 -13.98
C GLY A 30 -1.34 7.08 -13.82
N SER A 31 -2.58 7.41 -14.22
CA SER A 31 -3.76 6.54 -14.11
C SER A 31 -3.75 5.27 -14.98
N ASN A 32 -2.78 5.10 -15.87
CA ASN A 32 -2.84 4.08 -16.92
C ASN A 32 -2.04 2.80 -16.60
N LEU A 33 -1.88 2.48 -15.31
CA LEU A 33 -1.22 1.26 -14.86
C LEU A 33 -2.13 0.04 -15.04
N SER A 34 -1.56 -1.02 -15.63
CA SER A 34 -2.16 -2.36 -15.57
C SER A 34 -2.05 -2.92 -14.14
N ARG A 35 -2.96 -3.81 -13.74
CA ARG A 35 -2.97 -4.43 -12.40
C ARG A 35 -1.61 -5.01 -11.99
N ALA A 36 -0.90 -5.66 -12.92
CA ALA A 36 0.45 -6.19 -12.66
C ALA A 36 1.49 -5.08 -12.41
N GLN A 37 1.43 -4.00 -13.19
CA GLN A 37 2.31 -2.83 -13.00
C GLN A 37 2.01 -2.11 -11.69
N PHE A 38 0.73 -1.98 -11.33
CA PHE A 38 0.29 -1.43 -10.06
C PHE A 38 0.86 -2.23 -8.88
N THR A 39 0.73 -3.55 -8.87
CA THR A 39 1.28 -4.39 -7.79
C THR A 39 2.78 -4.21 -7.64
N VAL A 40 3.54 -4.22 -8.74
CA VAL A 40 5.01 -4.04 -8.69
C VAL A 40 5.37 -2.66 -8.12
N LYS A 41 4.71 -1.60 -8.58
CA LYS A 41 4.98 -0.24 -8.13
C LYS A 41 4.54 0.02 -6.69
N LEU A 42 3.42 -0.57 -6.27
CA LEU A 42 2.94 -0.55 -4.90
C LEU A 42 3.93 -1.23 -3.95
N LEU A 43 4.43 -2.41 -4.31
CA LEU A 43 5.44 -3.12 -3.52
C LEU A 43 6.73 -2.31 -3.40
N MET A 44 7.19 -1.72 -4.52
CA MET A 44 8.36 -0.85 -4.51
C MET A 44 8.19 0.39 -3.61
N PHE A 45 6.97 0.96 -3.56
CA PHE A 45 6.65 2.07 -2.65
C PHE A 45 6.64 1.62 -1.18
N LEU A 46 6.12 0.41 -0.93
CA LEU A 46 6.02 -0.17 0.40
C LEU A 46 7.39 -0.65 0.94
N GLU A 47 8.38 -0.93 0.09
CA GLU A 47 9.75 -1.22 0.52
C GLU A 47 10.39 -0.05 1.29
N ASP A 48 10.05 1.20 0.94
CA ASP A 48 10.55 2.39 1.64
C ASP A 48 9.76 2.68 2.95
N VAL A 49 8.60 2.04 3.12
CA VAL A 49 7.75 2.22 4.31
C VAL A 49 8.24 1.29 5.42
N PRO A 50 8.68 1.83 6.57
CA PRO A 50 9.18 1.02 7.68
C PRO A 50 8.11 0.02 8.14
N GLY A 51 8.47 -1.26 8.11
CA GLY A 51 7.62 -2.41 8.45
C GLY A 51 6.79 -3.01 7.29
N TYR A 52 6.91 -2.50 6.07
CA TYR A 52 6.56 -3.23 4.83
C TYR A 52 7.79 -3.67 4.02
N GLU A 53 8.99 -3.48 4.57
CA GLU A 53 10.30 -3.77 4.00
C GLU A 53 10.48 -5.19 3.46
N SER A 54 9.70 -6.17 3.94
CA SER A 54 9.81 -7.56 3.48
C SER A 54 9.08 -7.85 2.16
N GLY A 55 8.46 -6.84 1.54
CA GLY A 55 7.65 -7.02 0.31
C GLY A 55 6.38 -7.84 0.55
N GLU A 56 6.02 -8.11 1.80
CA GLU A 56 4.86 -8.91 2.18
C GLU A 56 3.63 -8.00 2.38
N ALA A 57 3.25 -7.29 1.32
CA ALA A 57 1.96 -6.64 1.29
C ALA A 57 0.87 -7.73 1.26
N SER A 58 -0.02 -7.72 2.25
CA SER A 58 -1.15 -8.65 2.27
C SER A 58 -1.97 -8.49 0.99
N SER A 59 -2.45 -9.60 0.41
CA SER A 59 -3.28 -9.58 -0.80
C SER A 59 -4.48 -8.64 -0.65
N ALA A 60 -5.07 -8.57 0.55
CA ALA A 60 -6.15 -7.65 0.90
C ALA A 60 -5.78 -6.17 0.74
N LEU A 61 -4.54 -5.79 1.05
CA LEU A 61 -4.03 -4.43 0.87
C LEU A 61 -3.87 -4.11 -0.61
N ILE A 62 -3.31 -5.04 -1.39
CA ILE A 62 -3.15 -4.87 -2.84
C ILE A 62 -4.52 -4.70 -3.51
N GLU A 63 -5.51 -5.50 -3.13
CA GLU A 63 -6.87 -5.38 -3.66
C GLU A 63 -7.54 -4.07 -3.24
N SER A 64 -7.40 -3.64 -1.98
CA SER A 64 -7.97 -2.38 -1.50
C SER A 64 -7.33 -1.17 -2.19
N ALA A 65 -6.00 -1.18 -2.37
CA ALA A 65 -5.28 -0.13 -3.06
C ALA A 65 -5.63 -0.08 -4.55
N TRP A 66 -5.80 -1.26 -5.18
CA TRP A 66 -6.24 -1.34 -6.58
C TRP A 66 -7.67 -0.83 -6.76
N ALA A 67 -8.58 -1.15 -5.83
CA ALA A 67 -9.95 -0.64 -5.84
C ALA A 67 -9.96 0.89 -5.73
N ALA A 68 -9.26 1.46 -4.74
CA ALA A 68 -9.15 2.91 -4.58
C ALA A 68 -8.51 3.60 -5.80
N TYR A 69 -7.51 2.96 -6.41
CA TYR A 69 -6.86 3.45 -7.61
C TYR A 69 -7.80 3.50 -8.82
N GLY A 70 -8.68 2.50 -8.97
CA GLY A 70 -9.71 2.45 -10.01
C GLY A 70 -10.87 3.43 -9.78
N GLU A 71 -11.32 3.58 -8.53
CA GLU A 71 -12.44 4.45 -8.15
C GLU A 71 -12.13 5.94 -8.30
N ALA A 72 -10.88 6.37 -8.16
CA ALA A 72 -10.49 7.75 -8.41
C ALA A 72 -10.55 8.17 -9.91
N GLY A 73 -11.09 7.31 -10.78
CA GLY A 73 -11.17 7.48 -12.23
C GLY A 73 -12.56 7.62 -12.85
N GLU A 74 -13.62 7.81 -12.04
CA GLU A 74 -14.95 8.23 -12.54
C GLU A 74 -15.24 9.71 -12.27
#